data_AF-A0A1J9Q7N3-F1
#
_entry.id   AF-A0A1J9Q7N3-F1
#
_cell.length_a   1.000
_cell.length_b   1.000
_cell.length_c   1.000
_cell.angle_alpha   90.00
_cell.angle_beta   90.00
_cell.angle_gamma   90.00
#
_symmetry.space_group_name_H-M   'P 1'
#
loop_
_entity.id
_entity.type
_entity.pdbx_description
1 polymer ?
#
loop_
_entity_poly.entity_id
_entity_poly.type
_entity_poly.pdbx_seq_one_letter_code
_entity_poly.pdbx_strand_id
1 'polypeptide(L)' 'MQKVNENCFEKCIPSPGSSLSSKEQTCLTACMEKYIQLWNATSRAYGLRANQEQKMGGVGGSSSFGGSGDGSSGVF' A
#
# COMPACT_ATOMS: atom_id res chain seq x y z
N MET A 1 -12.28 1.73 -4.07
CA MET A 1 -13.41 2.09 -3.18
C MET A 1 -14.53 1.07 -3.13
N GLN A 2 -14.74 0.21 -4.14
CA GLN A 2 -15.82 -0.80 -4.12
C GLN A 2 -15.78 -1.72 -2.90
N LYS A 3 -14.59 -2.16 -2.46
CA LYS A 3 -14.44 -2.99 -1.25
C LYS A 3 -14.91 -2.35 0.05
N VAL A 4 -14.83 -1.02 0.16
CA VAL A 4 -15.35 -0.28 1.32
C VAL A 4 -16.87 -0.40 1.33
N ASN A 5 -17.49 -0.20 0.17
CA ASN A 5 -18.93 -0.22 0.04
C ASN A 5 -19.49 -1.61 0.40
N GLU A 6 -18.91 -2.69 -0.14
CA GLU A 6 -19.30 -4.07 0.18
C GLU A 6 -19.19 -4.37 1.68
N ASN A 7 -18.04 -4.07 2.29
CA ASN A 7 -17.82 -4.36 3.70
C ASN A 7 -18.74 -3.52 4.61
N CYS A 8 -18.87 -2.23 4.34
CA CYS A 8 -19.69 -1.36 5.17
C CYS A 8 -21.18 -1.67 5.03
N PHE A 9 -21.67 -2.03 3.83
CA PHE A 9 -23.05 -2.47 3.68
C PHE A 9 -23.32 -3.78 4.42
N GLU A 10 -22.47 -4.79 4.25
CA GLU A 10 -22.65 -6.10 4.91
C GLU A 10 -22.67 -5.97 6.44
N LYS A 11 -21.86 -5.05 7.00
CA LYS A 11 -21.77 -4.86 8.46
C LYS A 11 -22.83 -3.91 9.02
N CYS A 12 -23.24 -2.88 8.28
CA CYS A 12 -24.10 -1.82 8.80
C CYS A 12 -25.57 -1.95 8.38
N ILE A 13 -25.89 -2.73 7.34
CA ILE A 13 -27.26 -2.87 6.79
C ILE A 13 -27.77 -4.32 7.00
N PRO A 14 -28.31 -4.65 8.18
CA PRO A 14 -28.81 -6.00 8.47
C PRO A 14 -30.17 -6.30 7.80
N SER A 15 -30.93 -5.28 7.40
CA SER A 15 -32.20 -5.44 6.70
C SER A 15 -32.31 -4.35 5.63
N PRO A 16 -32.00 -4.67 4.36
CA PRO A 16 -32.05 -3.69 3.29
C PRO A 16 -33.49 -3.23 3.08
N GLY A 17 -33.76 -1.98 3.42
CA GLY A 17 -35.04 -1.29 3.16
C GLY A 17 -34.87 -0.17 2.15
N SER A 18 -35.98 0.45 1.77
CA SER A 18 -35.99 1.59 0.83
C SER A 18 -35.39 2.87 1.43
N SER A 19 -35.09 2.88 2.73
CA SER A 19 -34.58 4.02 3.46
C SER A 19 -33.59 3.55 4.53
N LEU A 20 -32.51 4.32 4.68
CA LEU A 20 -31.53 4.10 5.74
C LEU A 20 -32.05 4.67 7.06
N SER A 21 -32.02 3.85 8.11
CA SER A 21 -32.21 4.30 9.49
C SER A 21 -31.07 5.24 9.91
N SER A 22 -31.35 6.17 10.82
CA SER A 22 -30.31 7.06 11.38
C SER A 22 -29.13 6.28 11.97
N LYS A 23 -29.39 5.10 12.57
CA LYS A 23 -28.34 4.21 13.09
C LYS A 23 -27.47 3.62 11.97
N GLU A 24 -28.08 3.24 10.87
CA GLU A 24 -27.38 2.70 9.70
C GLU A 24 -26.52 3.78 9.04
N GLN A 25 -27.03 5.00 8.92
CA GLN A 25 -26.27 6.15 8.44
C GLN A 25 -25.04 6.42 9.32
N THR A 26 -25.21 6.49 10.64
CA THR A 26 -24.08 6.68 11.57
C THR A 26 -23.08 5.53 11.48
N CYS A 27 -23.54 4.29 11.36
CA CYS A 27 -22.67 3.12 11.19
C CYS A 27 -21.84 3.22 9.89
N LEU A 28 -22.47 3.58 8.76
CA LEU A 28 -21.80 3.73 7.47
C LEU A 28 -20.72 4.82 7.52
N THR A 29 -21.02 5.98 8.12
CA THR A 29 -20.04 7.06 8.31
C THR A 29 -18.84 6.58 9.13
N ALA A 30 -19.09 5.96 10.29
CA ALA A 30 -18.03 5.43 11.14
C ALA A 30 -17.23 4.31 10.45
N CYS A 31 -17.90 3.44 9.69
CA CYS A 31 -17.26 2.36 8.95
C CYS A 31 -16.29 2.90 7.89
N MET A 32 -16.69 3.90 7.12
CA MET A 32 -15.84 4.52 6.11
C MET A 32 -14.60 5.19 6.73
N GLU A 33 -14.77 5.94 7.82
CA GLU A 33 -13.63 6.56 8.52
C GLU A 33 -12.65 5.51 9.06
N LYS A 34 -13.16 4.48 9.73
CA LYS A 34 -12.34 3.37 10.24
C LYS A 34 -11.61 2.64 9.13
N TYR A 35 -12.27 2.39 8.00
CA TYR A 35 -11.67 1.71 6.86
C TYR A 35 -10.52 2.51 6.28
N ILE A 36 -10.69 3.82 6.09
CA ILE A 36 -9.63 4.69 5.55
C ILE A 36 -8.43 4.73 6.49
N GLN A 37 -8.66 4.83 7.80
CA GLN A 37 -7.59 4.79 8.80
C GLN A 37 -6.82 3.47 8.74
N LEU A 38 -7.53 2.35 8.70
CA LEU A 38 -6.93 1.01 8.57
C LEU A 38 -6.12 0.88 7.28
N TRP A 39 -6.70 1.30 6.15
CA TRP A 39 -6.04 1.23 4.86
C TRP A 39 -4.74 2.04 4.83
N ASN A 40 -4.76 3.26 5.38
CA ASN A 40 -3.58 4.12 5.46
C ASN A 40 -2.49 3.49 6.35
N ALA A 41 -2.87 2.93 7.50
CA ALA A 41 -1.93 2.27 8.41
C ALA A 41 -1.30 1.04 7.75
N THR A 42 -2.12 0.17 7.15
CA THR A 42 -1.67 -1.04 6.46
C THR A 42 -0.80 -0.70 5.25
N SER A 43 -1.19 0.30 4.45
CA SER A 43 -0.41 0.73 3.27
C SER A 43 0.98 1.22 3.67
N ARG A 44 1.11 1.95 4.79
CA ARG A 44 2.40 2.39 5.33
C ARG A 44 3.24 1.20 5.80
N ALA A 45 2.67 0.32 6.61
CA ALA A 45 3.36 -0.85 7.13
C ALA A 45 3.81 -1.80 5.99
N TYR A 46 2.94 -2.03 5.01
CA TYR A 46 3.23 -2.82 3.83
C TYR A 46 4.30 -2.16 2.96
N GLY A 47 4.20 -0.84 2.70
CA GLY A 47 5.21 -0.11 1.93
C GLY A 47 6.61 -0.17 2.55
N LEU A 48 6.70 -0.07 3.88
CA LEU A 48 7.98 -0.23 4.61
C LEU A 48 8.56 -1.63 4.42
N ARG A 49 7.73 -2.68 4.58
CA ARG A 49 8.13 -4.08 4.38
C ARG A 49 8.58 -4.33 2.93
N ALA A 50 7.80 -3.88 1.95
CA ALA A 50 8.12 -4.04 0.55
C ALA A 50 9.45 -3.35 0.20
N ASN A 51 9.69 -2.11 0.68
CA ASN A 51 10.95 -1.41 0.42
C ASN A 51 12.17 -2.10 1.07
N GLN A 52 11.98 -2.68 2.26
CA GLN A 52 13.01 -3.46 2.94
C GLN A 52 13.37 -4.75 2.17
N GLU A 53 12.37 -5.43 1.63
CA GLU A 53 12.60 -6.59 0.75
C GLU A 53 13.31 -6.19 -0.55
N GLN A 54 12.98 -5.03 -1.16
CA GLN A 54 13.72 -4.51 -2.32
C GLN A 54 15.20 -4.26 -2.01
N LYS A 55 15.52 -3.76 -0.81
CA LYS A 55 16.91 -3.55 -0.37
C LYS A 55 17.66 -4.85 -0.11
N MET A 56 16.98 -5.94 0.26
CA MET A 56 17.59 -7.25 0.52
C MET A 56 17.62 -8.16 -0.73
N GLY A 57 16.75 -7.92 -1.73
CA GLY A 57 16.80 -8.53 -3.06
C GLY A 57 17.87 -7.93 -3.99
N GLY A 58 18.53 -6.85 -3.57
CA GLY A 58 19.68 -6.24 -4.24
C GLY A 58 21.04 -6.73 -3.75
N VAL A 59 21.11 -7.86 -3.02
CA VAL A 59 22.37 -8.53 -2.68
C VAL A 59 22.66 -9.60 -3.73
N GLY A 60 23.20 -9.13 -4.84
CA GLY A 60 23.72 -9.95 -5.92
C GLY A 60 24.85 -9.20 -6.64
N GLY A 61 25.98 -9.00 -5.95
CA GLY A 61 27.16 -8.43 -6.59
C GLY A 61 28.16 -7.72 -5.66
N SER A 62 28.51 -8.30 -4.51
CA SER A 62 29.82 -8.00 -3.93
C SER A 62 30.89 -8.73 -4.74
N SER A 63 31.49 -8.06 -5.71
CA SER A 63 32.83 -8.41 -6.17
C SER A 63 33.60 -7.13 -6.47
N SER A 64 34.28 -6.67 -5.42
CA SER A 64 35.50 -5.91 -5.54
C SER A 64 36.45 -6.61 -6.52
N PHE A 65 36.60 -6.03 -7.70
CA PHE A 65 37.72 -6.20 -8.63
C PHE A 65 37.86 -4.80 -9.25
N GLY A 66 38.88 -3.98 -9.05
CA GLY A 66 40.30 -4.28 -8.83
C GLY A 66 41.05 -4.09 -10.14
N GLY A 67 41.50 -2.85 -10.43
CA GLY A 67 42.42 -2.48 -11.53
C GLY A 67 41.84 -2.61 -12.95
N SER A 68 42.29 -1.92 -13.99
CA SER A 68 43.47 -1.09 -14.23
C SER A 68 43.16 -0.18 -15.43
N GLY A 69 43.77 0.99 -15.50
CA GLY A 69 43.61 1.91 -16.63
C GLY A 69 44.22 1.37 -17.92
N ASP A 70 43.69 1.83 -19.04
CA ASP A 70 44.39 1.90 -20.32
C ASP A 70 44.02 3.23 -20.98
N GLY A 71 45.02 4.09 -21.13
CA GLY A 71 44.93 5.31 -21.91
C GLY A 71 45.21 5.05 -23.38
N SER A 72 44.51 5.77 -24.26
CA SER A 72 44.90 6.15 -25.63
C SER A 72 43.80 7.07 -26.17
N SER A 73 43.97 8.38 -26.30
CA SER A 73 44.77 9.15 -27.29
C SER A 73 43.95 9.58 -28.52
N GLY A 74 43.88 10.90 -28.73
CA GLY A 74 43.82 11.58 -30.04
C GLY A 74 42.43 11.80 -30.64
N VAL A 75 41.90 13.03 -30.70
CA VAL A 75 42.05 14.05 -31.76
C VAL A 75 41.65 13.59 -33.17
N PHE A 76 40.40 13.88 -33.54
CA PHE A 76 39.99 14.55 -34.79
C PHE A 76 38.72 15.35 -34.48
#